data_AF-A0A3S4HYG2-F1
#
_entry.id   AF-A0A3S4HYG2-F1
#
_cell.length_a   1.000
_cell.length_b   1.000
_cell.length_c   1.000
_cell.angle_alpha   90.00
_cell.angle_beta   90.00
_cell.angle_gamma   90.00
#
_symmetry.space_group_name_H-M   'P 1'
#
loop_
_entity.id
_entity.type
_entity.pdbx_description
1 polymer ?
#
loop_
_entity_poly.entity_id
_entity_poly.type
_entity_poly.pdbx_seq_one_letter_code
_entity_poly.pdbx_strand_id
1 'polypeptide(L)'
;MQRARCYLLGETAVVLELEPPITLASQKRIWRLTQRLVDMPNVVEAIPGMNNITVILREPQTLALDAIERLQRWWEESEALEPDSRSVEIPGDLWRRRRAGSGGGGTAQRFE
;
A
#
# COMPACT_ATOMS: atom_id res chain seq x y z
N MET A 1 16.83 -3.43 11.27
CA MET A 1 15.57 -3.04 10.59
C MET A 1 15.89 -2.46 9.23
N GLN A 2 14.99 -2.61 8.25
CA GLN A 2 15.12 -1.96 6.95
C GLN A 2 14.97 -0.45 7.10
N ARG A 3 15.87 0.30 6.45
CA ARG A 3 15.89 1.76 6.51
C ARG A 3 14.65 2.30 5.80
N ALA A 4 13.91 3.15 6.50
CA ALA A 4 12.74 3.84 5.98
C ALA A 4 13.07 5.33 5.78
N ARG A 5 12.58 5.89 4.67
CA ARG A 5 12.64 7.31 4.37
C ARG A 5 11.22 7.85 4.49
N CYS A 6 11.07 9.00 5.15
CA CYS A 6 9.79 9.68 5.23
C CYS A 6 9.91 11.04 4.56
N TYR A 7 8.95 11.39 3.71
CA TYR A 7 8.93 12.66 2.98
C TYR A 7 7.50 13.12 2.73
N LEU A 8 7.35 14.42 2.51
CA LEU A 8 6.07 15.00 2.10
C LEU A 8 5.84 14.73 0.61
N LEU A 9 4.62 14.34 0.27
CA LEU A 9 4.15 14.22 -1.10
C LEU A 9 3.06 15.28 -1.30
N GLY A 10 3.44 16.38 -1.96
CA GLY A 10 2.59 17.54 -2.10
C GLY A 10 2.34 18.24 -0.75
N GLU A 11 1.14 18.79 -0.60
CA GLU A 11 0.77 19.61 0.56
C GLU A 11 -0.02 18.84 1.62
N THR A 12 -0.48 17.61 1.32
CA THR A 12 -1.47 16.90 2.14
C THR A 12 -1.04 15.53 2.63
N ALA A 13 0.03 14.97 2.07
CA ALA A 13 0.41 13.59 2.33
C ALA A 13 1.85 13.45 2.82
N VAL A 14 2.07 12.45 3.66
CA VAL A 14 3.39 11.95 4.06
C VAL A 14 3.54 10.54 3.51
N VAL A 15 4.68 10.26 2.91
CA VAL A 15 5.03 8.93 2.41
C VAL A 15 6.13 8.36 3.27
N LEU A 16 5.94 7.13 3.74
CA LEU A 16 6.99 6.28 4.29
C LEU A 16 7.40 5.27 3.23
N GLU A 17 8.66 5.26 2.83
CA GLU A 17 9.21 4.38 1.80
C GLU A 17 10.39 3.56 2.33
N LEU A 18 10.41 2.27 2.02
CA LEU A 18 11.48 1.35 2.40
C LEU A 18 12.50 1.21 1.27
N GLU A 19 13.78 1.29 1.60
CA GLU A 19 14.85 1.03 0.64
C GLU A 19 14.85 -0.44 0.17
N PRO A 20 15.21 -0.75 -1.09
CA PRO A 20 15.39 -2.13 -1.55
C PRO A 20 16.36 -2.92 -0.64
N PRO A 21 16.23 -4.26 -0.53
CA PRO A 21 15.36 -5.15 -1.30
C PRO A 21 13.93 -5.28 -0.74
N ILE A 22 12.96 -5.50 -1.63
CA ILE A 22 11.56 -5.76 -1.24
C ILE A 22 11.46 -7.18 -0.70
N THR A 23 10.90 -7.35 0.50
CA THR A 23 10.69 -8.66 1.13
C THR A 23 9.24 -8.81 1.58
N LEU A 24 8.74 -10.05 1.60
CA LEU A 24 7.39 -10.36 2.10
C LEU A 24 7.23 -9.95 3.57
N ALA A 25 8.28 -10.09 4.38
CA ALA A 25 8.27 -9.65 5.78
C ALA A 25 8.06 -8.13 5.91
N SER A 26 8.76 -7.34 5.08
CA SER A 26 8.56 -5.88 5.03
C SER A 26 7.16 -5.51 4.55
N GLN A 27 6.61 -6.24 3.58
CA GLN A 27 5.26 -6.02 3.07
C GLN A 27 4.18 -6.34 4.12
N LYS A 28 4.36 -7.42 4.89
CA LYS A 28 3.48 -7.75 6.03
C LYS A 28 3.52 -6.69 7.12
N ARG A 29 4.70 -6.12 7.41
CA ARG A 29 4.83 -4.97 8.34
C ARG A 29 4.10 -3.74 7.82
N ILE A 30 4.21 -3.45 6.52
CA ILE A 30 3.46 -2.37 5.86
C ILE A 30 1.96 -2.55 6.09
N TRP A 31 1.41 -3.75 5.82
CA TRP A 31 -0.01 -4.00 6.04
C TRP A 31 -0.43 -3.78 7.49
N ARG A 32 0.37 -4.25 8.45
CA ARG A 32 0.08 -4.04 9.87
C ARG A 32 0.07 -2.56 10.25
N LEU A 33 1.06 -1.81 9.78
CA LEU A 33 1.15 -0.38 10.02
C LEU A 33 -0.02 0.37 9.37
N THR A 34 -0.39 0.03 8.14
CA THR A 34 -1.55 0.61 7.45
C THR A 34 -2.85 0.37 8.23
N GLN A 35 -3.10 -0.85 8.73
CA GLN A 35 -4.29 -1.13 9.55
C GLN A 35 -4.37 -0.22 10.78
N ARG A 36 -3.23 0.02 11.46
CA ARG A 36 -3.18 0.93 12.62
C ARG A 36 -3.44 2.39 12.25
N LEU A 37 -2.99 2.82 11.08
CA LEU A 37 -3.10 4.21 10.62
C LEU A 37 -4.54 4.59 10.23
N VAL A 38 -5.32 3.66 9.70
CA VAL A 38 -6.71 3.93 9.26
C VAL A 38 -7.61 4.36 10.42
N ASP A 39 -7.35 3.88 11.64
CA ASP A 39 -8.17 4.20 12.82
C ASP A 39 -7.75 5.51 13.52
N MET A 40 -6.77 6.24 12.97
CA MET A 40 -6.25 7.44 13.62
C MET A 40 -7.05 8.70 13.25
N PRO A 41 -7.41 9.56 14.23
CA PRO A 41 -8.30 10.70 14.00
C PRO A 41 -7.70 11.76 13.05
N ASN A 42 -6.38 11.86 13.02
CA ASN A 42 -5.62 12.81 12.22
C ASN A 42 -5.25 12.28 10.82
N VAL A 43 -5.57 11.02 10.53
CA VAL A 43 -5.38 10.38 9.22
C VAL A 43 -6.72 10.37 8.49
N VAL A 44 -6.71 10.86 7.24
CA VAL A 44 -7.86 10.76 6.34
C VAL A 44 -7.85 9.41 5.65
N GLU A 45 -6.68 8.99 5.18
CA GLU A 45 -6.51 7.74 4.44
C GLU A 45 -5.07 7.24 4.58
N ALA A 46 -4.90 5.93 4.65
CA ALA A 46 -3.60 5.27 4.57
C ALA A 46 -3.60 4.26 3.42
N ILE A 47 -2.78 4.52 2.41
CA ILE A 47 -2.72 3.77 1.16
C ILE A 47 -1.42 2.97 1.13
N PRO A 48 -1.48 1.62 1.25
CA PRO A 48 -0.30 0.77 1.15
C PRO A 48 0.12 0.57 -0.31
N GLY A 49 1.41 0.77 -0.59
CA GLY A 49 2.05 0.41 -1.85
C GLY A 49 2.81 -0.92 -1.77
N MET A 50 3.76 -1.12 -2.67
CA MET A 50 4.64 -2.31 -2.64
C MET A 50 5.62 -2.28 -1.46
N ASN A 51 6.35 -1.17 -1.32
CA ASN A 51 7.38 -0.93 -0.31
C ASN A 51 7.18 0.40 0.42
N ASN A 52 6.02 1.03 0.27
CA ASN A 52 5.72 2.32 0.85
C ASN A 52 4.29 2.38 1.42
N ILE A 53 4.03 3.39 2.23
CA ILE A 53 2.71 3.78 2.71
C ILE A 53 2.56 5.26 2.46
N THR A 54 1.49 5.66 1.77
CA THR A 54 1.10 7.06 1.64
C THR A 54 0.00 7.34 2.66
N VAL A 55 0.21 8.35 3.51
CA VAL A 55 -0.73 8.77 4.55
C VAL A 55 -1.22 10.17 4.25
N ILE A 56 -2.52 10.31 4.03
CA ILE A 56 -3.17 11.59 3.83
C ILE A 56 -3.59 12.13 5.20
N LEU A 57 -3.16 13.34 5.54
CA LEU A 57 -3.43 13.96 6.84
C LEU A 57 -4.64 14.89 6.75
N ARG A 58 -5.39 14.98 7.86
CA ARG A 58 -6.55 15.89 7.96
C ARG A 58 -6.14 17.36 7.98
N GLU A 59 -5.06 17.66 8.68
CA GLU A 59 -4.52 19.02 8.86
C GLU A 59 -3.01 19.01 8.59
N PRO A 60 -2.58 18.90 7.33
CA PRO A 60 -1.18 18.68 6.98
C PRO A 60 -0.27 19.87 7.35
N GLN A 61 -0.81 21.10 7.32
CA GLN A 61 -0.09 22.34 7.65
C GLN A 61 0.48 22.32 9.08
N THR A 62 -0.23 21.69 10.01
CA THR A 62 0.14 21.61 11.44
C THR A 62 0.75 20.26 11.80
N LEU A 63 0.41 19.20 11.06
CA LEU A 63 0.76 17.83 11.41
C LEU A 63 1.91 17.23 10.62
N ALA A 64 2.38 17.86 9.53
CA ALA A 64 3.38 17.26 8.62
C ALA A 64 4.65 16.77 9.33
N LEU A 65 5.26 17.59 10.18
CA LEU A 65 6.51 17.25 10.87
C LEU A 65 6.29 16.15 11.91
N ASP A 66 5.25 16.33 12.74
CA ASP A 66 4.85 15.34 13.75
C ASP A 66 4.48 13.99 13.12
N ALA A 67 3.83 14.02 11.95
CA ALA A 67 3.44 12.82 11.23
C ALA A 67 4.67 12.06 10.71
N ILE A 68 5.70 12.76 10.22
CA ILE A 68 6.97 12.14 9.81
C ILE A 68 7.61 11.41 10.99
N GLU A 69 7.76 12.08 12.13
CA GLU A 69 8.39 11.48 13.32
C GLU A 69 7.57 10.29 13.85
N ARG A 70 6.24 10.43 13.91
CA ARG A 70 5.34 9.36 14.34
C ARG A 70 5.38 8.16 13.39
N LEU A 71 5.39 8.40 12.08
CA LEU A 71 5.48 7.32 11.07
C LEU A 71 6.79 6.55 11.18
N GLN A 72 7.90 7.24 11.38
CA GLN A 72 9.20 6.60 11.61
C GLN A 72 9.18 5.77 12.89
N ARG A 73 8.68 6.32 14.00
CA ARG A 73 8.57 5.60 15.27
C ARG A 73 7.68 4.37 15.16
N TRP A 74 6.51 4.49 14.53
CA TRP A 74 5.61 3.35 14.35
C TRP A 74 6.19 2.30 13.43
N TRP A 75 6.98 2.67 12.42
CA TRP A 75 7.72 1.69 11.63
C TRP A 75 8.75 0.92 12.48
N GLU A 76 9.43 1.60 13.39
CA GLU A 76 10.35 0.98 14.34
C GLU A 76 9.64 0.08 15.36
N GLU A 77 8.44 0.45 15.81
CA GLU A 77 7.64 -0.35 16.75
C GLU A 77 6.83 -1.47 16.08
N SER A 78 6.66 -1.41 14.75
CA SER A 78 5.81 -2.37 14.04
C SER A 78 6.51 -3.70 13.84
N GLU A 79 6.03 -4.75 14.49
CA GLU A 79 6.48 -6.11 14.17
C GLU A 79 5.74 -6.66 12.94
N ALA A 80 6.33 -7.66 12.28
CA ALA A 80 5.68 -8.35 11.18
C ALA A 80 4.45 -9.09 11.71
N LEU A 81 3.28 -8.77 11.17
CA LEU A 81 2.06 -9.54 11.44
C LEU A 81 1.97 -10.66 10.40
N GLU A 82 1.63 -11.87 10.84
CA GLU A 82 1.12 -12.93 9.97
C GLU A 82 -0.40 -12.75 9.87
N PRO A 83 -0.94 -12.14 8.80
CA PRO A 83 -2.38 -11.97 8.67
C PRO A 83 -3.06 -13.33 8.47
N ASP A 84 -4.27 -13.48 9.02
CA ASP A 84 -5.12 -14.61 8.72
C ASP A 84 -5.38 -14.65 7.20
N SER A 85 -4.82 -15.67 6.58
CA SER A 85 -4.83 -15.80 5.14
C SER A 85 -6.19 -16.35 4.71
N ARG A 86 -6.97 -15.56 3.99
CA ARG A 86 -8.16 -16.06 3.28
C ARG A 86 -7.77 -16.52 1.89
N SER A 87 -8.11 -17.76 1.55
CA SER A 87 -8.05 -18.23 0.17
C SER A 87 -9.25 -17.67 -0.58
N VAL A 88 -9.01 -16.96 -1.68
CA VAL A 88 -10.07 -16.47 -2.57
C VAL A 88 -9.80 -17.07 -3.95
N GLU A 89 -10.68 -17.94 -4.40
CA GLU A 89 -10.62 -18.48 -5.75
C GLU A 89 -11.08 -17.39 -6.74
N ILE A 90 -10.24 -17.10 -7.73
CA ILE A 90 -10.56 -16.14 -8.79
C ILE A 90 -10.92 -16.94 -10.05
N PRO A 91 -12.19 -16.91 -10.51
CA PRO A 91 -12.60 -17.67 -11.70
C PRO A 91 -11.86 -17.22 -12.96
N GLY A 92 -11.26 -18.17 -13.70
CA GLY A 92 -10.46 -17.89 -14.89
C GLY A 92 -11.24 -17.40 -16.11
N ASP A 93 -12.57 -17.51 -16.11
CA ASP A 93 -13.46 -17.01 -17.15
C ASP A 93 -13.85 -15.53 -16.96
N LEU A 94 -13.57 -14.95 -15.79
CA LEU A 94 -13.77 -13.52 -15.50
C LEU A 94 -13.06 -12.63 -16.52
N TRP A 95 -11.84 -13.01 -16.92
CA TRP A 95 -11.06 -12.33 -17.97
C TRP A 95 -11.63 -12.54 -19.38
N ARG A 96 -12.38 -13.63 -19.60
CA ARG A 96 -12.93 -14.00 -20.91
C ARG A 96 -14.19 -13.21 -21.25
N ARG A 97 -15.02 -12.86 -20.25
CA ARG A 97 -16.28 -12.12 -20.47
C ARG A 97 -16.11 -10.68 -20.97
N ARG A 98 -14.97 -10.01 -20.73
CA ARG A 98 -14.73 -8.64 -21.23
C ARG A 98 -14.35 -8.56 -22.72
N ARG A 99 -13.79 -9.62 -23.32
CA ARG A 99 -13.42 -9.62 -24.75
C ARG A 99 -14.57 -9.99 -25.69
N ALA A 100 -15.63 -10.61 -25.19
CA ALA A 100 -16.78 -11.01 -26.01
C ALA A 100 -17.75 -9.85 -26.32
N GLY A 101 -17.55 -8.66 -25.75
CA GLY A 101 -18.40 -7.48 -25.95
C GLY A 101 -17.94 -6.51 -27.05
N SER A 102 -16.75 -6.69 -27.62
CA SER A 102 -16.26 -5.91 -28.76
C SER A 102 -16.23 -6.80 -30.00
N GLY A 103 -17.38 -6.90 -30.67
CA GLY A 103 -17.46 -7.48 -32.00
C GLY A 103 -16.62 -6.65 -32.98
N GLY A 104 -15.43 -7.16 -33.31
CA GLY A 104 -14.54 -6.62 -34.32
C GLY A 104 -13.42 -7.62 -34.55
N GLY A 105 -13.52 -8.39 -35.64
CA GLY A 105 -12.67 -9.52 -35.95
C GLY A 105 -11.17 -9.18 -35.91
N GLY A 106 -10.43 -9.92 -35.08
CA GLY A 106 -8.98 -9.92 -35.06
C GLY A 106 -8.51 -11.28 -34.59
N THR A 107 -7.93 -12.05 -35.50
CA THR A 107 -7.35 -13.38 -35.30
C THR A 107 -6.47 -13.44 -34.05
N ALA A 108 -6.84 -14.32 -33.12
CA ALA A 108 -6.05 -14.60 -31.92
C ALA A 108 -4.78 -15.38 -32.29
N GLN A 109 -3.63 -14.72 -32.27
CA GLN A 109 -2.34 -15.40 -32.25
C GLN A 109 -2.12 -16.03 -30.87
N ARG A 110 -1.92 -17.34 -30.89
CA ARG A 110 -1.53 -18.17 -29.76
C ARG A 110 -0.06 -17.87 -29.46
N PHE A 111 0.23 -17.37 -28.26
CA PHE A 111 1.61 -17.34 -27.76
C PHE A 111 1.96 -18.74 -27.27
N GLU A 112 3.03 -19.30 -27.82
CA GLU A 112 3.73 -20.49 -27.32
C GLU A 112 4.54 -20.17 -26.06
#